data_AF-A0A846C6K7-F1
#
_entry.id   AF-A0A846C6K7-F1
#
_cell.length_a   1.000
_cell.length_b   1.000
_cell.length_c   1.000
_cell.angle_alpha   90.00
_cell.angle_beta   90.00
_cell.angle_gamma   90.00
#
_symmetry.space_group_name_H-M   'P 1'
#
loop_
_entity.id
_entity.type
_entity.pdbx_description
1 polymer ?
#
loop_
_entity_poly.entity_id
_entity_poly.type
_entity_poly.pdbx_seq_one_letter_code
_entity_poly.pdbx_strand_id
1 'polypeptide(L)'
;MPNLTRLVLHNNQISNLTPLASLTNLERLYLAQNKISDITPIKSLTKLQELILSNNQISSISPLSSLTKLDQLFLSSNQISDITPLSSLTNLTELNLSRNQISDISPLASLTNLTELNLTNNQISDITALASLKKLNAINLNSNKVSNGNTLLSLPNLTEIYIHNNPVAKQVCPNNLDAICF
;
A
#
# COMPACT_ATOMS: atom_id res chain seq x y z
N MET A 1 -13.02 23.83 -13.19
CA MET A 1 -12.82 24.06 -11.74
C MET A 1 -11.33 24.17 -11.45
N PRO A 2 -10.67 25.29 -11.80
CA PRO A 2 -9.21 25.38 -11.76
C PRO A 2 -8.63 25.29 -10.34
N ASN A 3 -9.41 25.60 -9.30
CA ASN A 3 -8.92 25.65 -7.92
C ASN A 3 -9.29 24.41 -7.08
N LEU A 4 -9.87 23.36 -7.70
CA LEU A 4 -10.29 22.18 -6.95
C LEU A 4 -9.06 21.37 -6.52
N THR A 5 -8.81 21.32 -5.22
CA THR A 5 -7.69 20.56 -4.62
C THR A 5 -8.12 19.25 -3.96
N ARG A 6 -9.41 19.10 -3.65
CA ARG A 6 -9.97 17.90 -3.03
C ARG A 6 -11.24 17.46 -3.73
N LEU A 7 -11.34 16.19 -4.07
CA LEU A 7 -12.52 15.58 -4.68
C LEU A 7 -12.87 14.26 -3.99
N VAL A 8 -14.12 14.16 -3.52
CA VAL A 8 -14.65 12.99 -2.83
C VAL A 8 -15.82 12.40 -3.60
N LEU A 9 -15.66 11.15 -4.02
CA LEU A 9 -16.58 10.41 -4.88
C LEU A 9 -16.72 8.94 -4.44
N HIS A 10 -16.55 8.67 -3.14
CA HIS A 10 -16.76 7.34 -2.56
C HIS A 10 -18.18 6.81 -2.80
N ASN A 11 -18.35 5.48 -2.83
CA ASN A 11 -19.66 4.82 -2.87
C ASN A 11 -20.53 5.24 -4.08
N ASN A 12 -19.94 5.22 -5.26
CA ASN A 12 -20.64 5.51 -6.51
C ASN A 12 -20.53 4.32 -7.47
N GLN A 13 -20.92 4.53 -8.73
CA GLN A 13 -20.79 3.56 -9.80
C GLN A 13 -19.78 4.01 -10.87
N ILE A 14 -18.78 4.81 -10.46
CA ILE A 14 -17.80 5.38 -11.39
C ILE A 14 -16.92 4.27 -11.92
N SER A 15 -16.79 4.22 -13.24
CA SER A 15 -15.81 3.37 -13.94
C SER A 15 -14.87 4.18 -14.84
N ASN A 16 -15.26 5.40 -15.22
CA ASN A 16 -14.51 6.26 -16.13
C ASN A 16 -13.93 7.48 -15.40
N LEU A 17 -12.60 7.56 -15.34
CA LEU A 17 -11.88 8.69 -14.73
C LEU A 17 -11.42 9.75 -15.74
N THR A 18 -11.71 9.58 -17.04
CA THR A 18 -11.30 10.54 -18.10
C THR A 18 -11.63 11.99 -17.77
N PRO A 19 -12.82 12.34 -17.22
CA PRO A 19 -13.13 13.72 -16.86
C PRO A 19 -12.17 14.34 -15.82
N LEU A 20 -11.51 13.50 -15.01
CA LEU A 20 -10.60 13.96 -13.95
C LEU A 20 -9.23 14.38 -14.47
N ALA A 21 -8.83 13.96 -15.68
CA ALA A 21 -7.47 14.17 -16.21
C ALA A 21 -7.04 15.64 -16.29
N SER A 22 -8.01 16.56 -16.37
CA SER A 22 -7.79 18.01 -16.43
C SER A 22 -7.74 18.69 -15.05
N LEU A 23 -8.06 17.99 -13.97
CA LEU A 23 -8.11 18.53 -12.61
C LEU A 23 -6.72 18.52 -11.96
N THR A 24 -5.72 19.04 -12.65
CA THR A 24 -4.29 18.93 -12.30
C THR A 24 -3.88 19.64 -10.99
N ASN A 25 -4.80 20.37 -10.37
CA ASN A 25 -4.62 20.98 -9.05
C ASN A 25 -5.09 20.10 -7.89
N LEU A 26 -5.61 18.88 -8.15
CA LEU A 26 -5.98 17.95 -7.09
C LEU A 26 -4.76 17.51 -6.27
N GLU A 27 -4.92 17.63 -4.96
CA GLU A 27 -4.02 17.13 -3.92
C GLU A 27 -4.61 15.92 -3.21
N ARG A 28 -5.95 15.80 -3.14
CA ARG A 28 -6.65 14.68 -2.49
C ARG A 28 -7.76 14.14 -3.38
N LEU A 29 -7.70 12.85 -3.69
CA LEU A 29 -8.67 12.18 -4.55
C LEU A 29 -9.19 10.88 -3.94
N TYR A 30 -10.48 10.87 -3.66
CA TYR A 30 -11.15 9.83 -2.87
C TYR A 30 -12.19 9.12 -3.72
N LEU A 31 -11.89 7.89 -4.14
CA LEU A 31 -12.63 7.10 -5.14
C LEU A 31 -12.92 5.67 -4.67
N ALA A 32 -12.80 5.39 -3.37
CA ALA A 32 -13.13 4.07 -2.83
C ALA A 32 -14.58 3.63 -3.13
N GLN A 33 -14.81 2.31 -3.23
CA GLN A 33 -16.13 1.71 -3.44
C GLN A 33 -16.78 2.22 -4.74
N ASN A 34 -16.12 1.92 -5.85
CA ASN A 34 -16.56 2.23 -7.22
C ASN A 34 -16.36 1.01 -8.14
N LYS A 35 -16.40 1.21 -9.45
CA LYS A 35 -16.20 0.17 -10.48
C LYS A 35 -15.00 0.51 -11.38
N ILE A 36 -13.96 1.12 -10.81
CA ILE A 36 -12.78 1.60 -11.55
C ILE A 36 -11.85 0.42 -11.82
N SER A 37 -11.44 0.27 -13.08
CA SER A 37 -10.38 -0.66 -13.49
C SER A 37 -9.21 0.04 -14.18
N ASP A 38 -9.48 1.14 -14.88
CA ASP A 38 -8.46 1.98 -15.54
C ASP A 38 -8.21 3.29 -14.75
N ILE A 39 -6.97 3.45 -14.29
CA ILE A 39 -6.49 4.66 -13.61
C ILE A 39 -5.52 5.48 -14.47
N THR A 40 -5.39 5.19 -15.76
CA THR A 40 -4.57 5.98 -16.69
C THR A 40 -4.90 7.48 -16.65
N PRO A 41 -6.18 7.91 -16.55
CA PRO A 41 -6.53 9.32 -16.50
C PRO A 41 -5.94 10.11 -15.33
N ILE A 42 -5.56 9.46 -14.22
CA ILE A 42 -5.00 10.16 -13.06
C ILE A 42 -3.48 10.40 -13.15
N LYS A 43 -2.80 9.89 -14.19
CA LYS A 43 -1.34 10.04 -14.38
C LYS A 43 -0.89 11.51 -14.38
N SER A 44 -1.73 12.41 -14.88
CA SER A 44 -1.46 13.86 -14.94
C SER A 44 -1.66 14.60 -13.61
N LEU A 45 -2.22 13.95 -12.59
CA LEU A 45 -2.56 14.56 -11.30
C LEU A 45 -1.36 14.57 -10.35
N THR A 46 -0.22 15.08 -10.82
CA THR A 46 1.10 15.00 -10.15
C THR A 46 1.21 15.80 -8.85
N LYS A 47 0.15 16.53 -8.47
CA LYS A 47 0.03 17.22 -7.18
C LYS A 47 -0.62 16.37 -6.09
N LEU A 48 -1.13 15.17 -6.41
CA LEU A 48 -1.74 14.29 -5.42
C LEU A 48 -0.77 13.94 -4.30
N GLN A 49 -1.26 14.12 -3.08
CA GLN A 49 -0.65 13.75 -1.82
C GLN A 49 -1.39 12.53 -1.23
N GLU A 50 -2.72 12.54 -1.30
CA GLU A 50 -3.56 11.46 -0.78
C GLU A 50 -4.45 10.87 -1.87
N LEU A 51 -4.39 9.54 -2.04
CA LEU A 51 -5.18 8.81 -3.04
C LEU A 51 -5.83 7.57 -2.43
N ILE A 52 -7.17 7.54 -2.44
CA ILE A 52 -7.95 6.41 -1.94
C ILE A 52 -8.70 5.76 -3.10
N LEU A 53 -8.30 4.55 -3.47
CA LEU A 53 -8.86 3.73 -4.56
C LEU A 53 -9.31 2.34 -4.09
N SER A 54 -9.51 2.18 -2.79
CA SER A 54 -9.88 0.89 -2.19
C SER A 54 -11.25 0.38 -2.65
N ASN A 55 -11.44 -0.93 -2.74
CA ASN A 55 -12.68 -1.57 -3.21
C ASN A 55 -13.04 -1.12 -4.64
N ASN A 56 -12.17 -1.45 -5.58
CA ASN A 56 -12.34 -1.25 -7.01
C ASN A 56 -11.94 -2.54 -7.77
N GLN A 57 -11.71 -2.45 -9.07
CA GLN A 57 -11.36 -3.57 -9.95
C GLN A 57 -10.01 -3.32 -10.64
N ILE A 58 -9.09 -2.66 -9.94
CA ILE A 58 -7.79 -2.24 -10.49
C ILE A 58 -6.83 -3.42 -10.46
N SER A 59 -6.21 -3.73 -11.60
CA SER A 59 -5.14 -4.74 -11.71
C SER A 59 -3.79 -4.13 -12.06
N SER A 60 -3.78 -3.01 -12.81
CA SER A 60 -2.57 -2.29 -13.20
C SER A 60 -2.49 -0.93 -12.50
N ILE A 61 -1.33 -0.65 -11.91
CA ILE A 61 -1.03 0.60 -11.22
C ILE A 61 0.11 1.40 -11.86
N SER A 62 0.52 1.06 -13.08
CA SER A 62 1.59 1.77 -13.81
C SER A 62 1.43 3.31 -13.85
N PRO A 63 0.19 3.86 -13.98
CA PRO A 63 -0.03 5.31 -13.94
C PRO A 63 0.41 5.99 -12.63
N LEU A 64 0.51 5.25 -11.52
CA LEU A 64 0.92 5.82 -10.23
C LEU A 64 2.38 6.24 -10.20
N SER A 65 3.25 5.67 -11.03
CA SER A 65 4.71 5.91 -11.02
C SER A 65 5.12 7.38 -11.16
N SER A 66 4.25 8.24 -11.74
CA SER A 66 4.48 9.68 -11.86
C SER A 66 3.94 10.53 -10.71
N LEU A 67 3.22 9.94 -9.75
CA LEU A 67 2.57 10.63 -8.64
C LEU A 67 3.48 10.71 -7.41
N THR A 68 4.71 11.16 -7.61
CA THR A 68 5.80 11.10 -6.62
C THR A 68 5.58 11.97 -5.37
N LYS A 69 4.52 12.78 -5.33
CA LYS A 69 4.12 13.57 -4.15
C LYS A 69 3.19 12.83 -3.20
N LEU A 70 2.75 11.61 -3.54
CA LEU A 70 1.89 10.83 -2.65
C LEU A 70 2.60 10.55 -1.32
N ASP A 71 1.92 10.87 -0.23
CA ASP A 71 2.27 10.52 1.14
C ASP A 71 1.38 9.38 1.68
N GLN A 72 0.12 9.33 1.23
CA GLN A 72 -0.85 8.31 1.63
C GLN A 72 -1.52 7.64 0.41
N LEU A 73 -1.47 6.31 0.36
CA LEU A 73 -2.02 5.53 -0.74
C LEU A 73 -2.80 4.30 -0.25
N PHE A 74 -4.09 4.25 -0.56
CA PHE A 74 -5.00 3.18 -0.15
C PHE A 74 -5.59 2.44 -1.34
N LEU A 75 -5.05 1.27 -1.65
CA LEU A 75 -5.38 0.40 -2.79
C LEU A 75 -5.99 -0.95 -2.36
N SER A 76 -6.50 -1.04 -1.12
CA SER A 76 -7.04 -2.30 -0.60
C SER A 76 -8.22 -2.85 -1.41
N SER A 77 -8.42 -4.17 -1.40
CA SER A 77 -9.52 -4.85 -2.11
C SER A 77 -9.53 -4.50 -3.62
N ASN A 78 -8.44 -4.82 -4.30
CA ASN A 78 -8.29 -4.72 -5.75
C ASN A 78 -7.71 -6.04 -6.30
N GLN A 79 -7.23 -6.05 -7.53
CA GLN A 79 -6.71 -7.23 -8.23
C GLN A 79 -5.23 -7.04 -8.61
N ILE A 80 -4.49 -6.30 -7.79
CA ILE A 80 -3.11 -5.91 -8.07
C ILE A 80 -2.17 -7.07 -7.75
N SER A 81 -1.24 -7.37 -8.64
CA SER A 81 -0.16 -8.34 -8.42
C SER A 81 1.24 -7.73 -8.59
N ASP A 82 1.39 -6.80 -9.54
CA ASP A 82 2.64 -6.08 -9.79
C ASP A 82 2.61 -4.69 -9.13
N ILE A 83 3.54 -4.49 -8.20
CA ILE A 83 3.71 -3.23 -7.48
C ILE A 83 5.02 -2.50 -7.83
N THR A 84 5.71 -2.91 -8.89
CA THR A 84 6.90 -2.21 -9.43
C THR A 84 6.70 -0.70 -9.58
N PRO A 85 5.52 -0.20 -10.05
CA PRO A 85 5.27 1.23 -10.17
C PRO A 85 5.36 2.03 -8.87
N LEU A 86 5.27 1.37 -7.70
CA LEU A 86 5.36 2.05 -6.40
C LEU A 86 6.79 2.44 -6.05
N SER A 87 7.81 1.82 -6.65
CA SER A 87 9.22 2.04 -6.28
C SER A 87 9.70 3.50 -6.39
N SER A 88 9.02 4.34 -7.19
CA SER A 88 9.30 5.77 -7.32
C SER A 88 8.59 6.66 -6.29
N LEU A 89 7.65 6.13 -5.51
CA LEU A 89 6.80 6.88 -4.58
C LEU A 89 7.43 7.06 -3.20
N THR A 90 8.68 7.52 -3.19
CA THR A 90 9.54 7.55 -1.99
C THR A 90 9.05 8.48 -0.87
N ASN A 91 8.04 9.33 -1.12
CA ASN A 91 7.40 10.16 -0.11
C ASN A 91 6.30 9.45 0.69
N LEU A 92 5.90 8.22 0.31
CA LEU A 92 4.87 7.47 1.01
C LEU A 92 5.24 7.24 2.48
N THR A 93 4.32 7.61 3.36
CA THR A 93 4.34 7.32 4.80
C THR A 93 3.33 6.24 5.17
N GLU A 94 2.19 6.19 4.47
CA GLU A 94 1.14 5.18 4.70
C GLU A 94 0.76 4.47 3.40
N LEU A 95 0.78 3.14 3.44
CA LEU A 95 0.45 2.31 2.29
C LEU A 95 -0.45 1.13 2.69
N ASN A 96 -1.63 1.06 2.07
CA ASN A 96 -2.53 -0.08 2.23
C ASN A 96 -2.73 -0.81 0.91
N LEU A 97 -2.19 -2.02 0.82
CA LEU A 97 -2.27 -2.95 -0.29
C LEU A 97 -3.01 -4.25 0.09
N SER A 98 -3.74 -4.25 1.20
CA SER A 98 -4.43 -5.44 1.67
C SER A 98 -5.46 -5.97 0.68
N ARG A 99 -5.72 -7.30 0.71
CA ARG A 99 -6.71 -7.97 -0.16
C ARG A 99 -6.40 -7.71 -1.64
N ASN A 100 -5.18 -8.04 -2.05
CA ASN A 100 -4.71 -8.04 -3.43
C ASN A 100 -4.09 -9.42 -3.74
N GLN A 101 -3.32 -9.53 -4.82
CA GLN A 101 -2.72 -10.78 -5.30
C GLN A 101 -1.18 -10.68 -5.32
N ILE A 102 -0.61 -9.87 -4.43
CA ILE A 102 0.83 -9.55 -4.42
C ILE A 102 1.62 -10.70 -3.82
N SER A 103 2.72 -11.08 -4.46
CA SER A 103 3.69 -12.06 -3.93
C SER A 103 5.10 -11.48 -3.78
N ASP A 104 5.50 -10.58 -4.68
CA ASP A 104 6.78 -9.88 -4.64
C ASP A 104 6.61 -8.48 -4.07
N ILE A 105 7.34 -8.20 -2.99
CA ILE A 105 7.39 -6.88 -2.35
C ILE A 105 8.76 -6.21 -2.44
N SER A 106 9.67 -6.72 -3.28
CA SER A 106 10.96 -6.07 -3.57
C SER A 106 10.84 -4.59 -3.99
N PRO A 107 9.79 -4.14 -4.71
CA PRO A 107 9.65 -2.72 -5.06
C PRO A 107 9.43 -1.80 -3.85
N LEU A 108 9.02 -2.34 -2.70
CA LEU A 108 8.81 -1.54 -1.48
C LEU A 108 10.13 -1.13 -0.82
N ALA A 109 11.26 -1.76 -1.15
CA ALA A 109 12.54 -1.52 -0.48
C ALA A 109 13.04 -0.06 -0.60
N SER A 110 12.58 0.70 -1.61
CA SER A 110 12.91 2.13 -1.77
C SER A 110 12.04 3.07 -0.93
N LEU A 111 10.92 2.59 -0.37
CA LEU A 111 9.91 3.40 0.33
C LEU A 111 10.28 3.66 1.80
N THR A 112 11.51 4.12 2.03
CA THR A 112 12.12 4.27 3.36
C THR A 112 11.43 5.26 4.30
N ASN A 113 10.45 6.03 3.81
CA ASN A 113 9.61 6.92 4.60
C ASN A 113 8.36 6.25 5.19
N LEU A 114 8.05 4.99 4.82
CA LEU A 114 6.88 4.29 5.34
C LEU A 114 6.95 4.14 6.87
N THR A 115 5.86 4.56 7.51
CA THR A 115 5.59 4.37 8.93
C THR A 115 4.50 3.32 9.15
N GLU A 116 3.55 3.21 8.23
CA GLU A 116 2.47 2.22 8.29
C GLU A 116 2.32 1.44 6.98
N LEU A 117 2.28 0.12 7.08
CA LEU A 117 2.17 -0.77 5.92
C LEU A 117 1.18 -1.90 6.17
N ASN A 118 0.13 -1.96 5.37
CA ASN A 118 -0.85 -3.04 5.41
C ASN A 118 -0.80 -3.90 4.15
N LEU A 119 -0.36 -5.16 4.31
CA LEU A 119 -0.22 -6.19 3.29
C LEU A 119 -1.10 -7.42 3.56
N THR A 120 -2.09 -7.29 4.45
CA THR A 120 -3.00 -8.38 4.84
C THR A 120 -3.64 -9.06 3.64
N ASN A 121 -3.84 -10.39 3.68
CA ASN A 121 -4.52 -11.14 2.62
C ASN A 121 -3.86 -10.92 1.25
N ASN A 122 -2.59 -11.32 1.14
CA ASN A 122 -1.83 -11.39 -0.10
C ASN A 122 -1.16 -12.78 -0.20
N GLN A 123 -0.14 -12.93 -1.04
CA GLN A 123 0.55 -14.18 -1.30
C GLN A 123 2.06 -14.10 -0.98
N ILE A 124 2.43 -13.22 -0.05
CA ILE A 124 3.82 -12.85 0.24
C ILE A 124 4.49 -13.93 1.08
N SER A 125 5.68 -14.37 0.67
CA SER A 125 6.51 -15.31 1.44
C SER A 125 7.85 -14.75 1.86
N ASP A 126 8.46 -13.91 1.01
CA ASP A 126 9.72 -13.23 1.28
C ASP A 126 9.45 -11.81 1.74
N ILE A 127 9.97 -11.45 2.91
CA ILE A 127 9.83 -10.13 3.51
C ILE A 127 11.17 -9.39 3.66
N THR A 128 12.24 -9.88 3.04
CA THR A 128 13.58 -9.28 3.13
C THR A 128 13.62 -7.83 2.63
N ALA A 129 12.78 -7.49 1.65
CA ALA A 129 12.60 -6.14 1.14
C ALA A 129 12.23 -5.12 2.23
N LEU A 130 11.62 -5.56 3.33
CA LEU A 130 11.25 -4.67 4.44
C LEU A 130 12.45 -4.19 5.25
N ALA A 131 13.63 -4.83 5.13
CA ALA A 131 14.80 -4.53 5.96
C ALA A 131 15.26 -3.06 5.88
N SER A 132 14.99 -2.38 4.77
CA SER A 132 15.32 -0.96 4.56
C SER A 132 14.31 0.01 5.17
N LEU A 133 13.12 -0.44 5.58
CA LEU A 133 12.02 0.40 6.07
C LEU A 133 12.21 0.76 7.55
N LYS A 134 13.31 1.46 7.85
CA LYS A 134 13.72 1.74 9.24
C LYS A 134 12.75 2.64 10.01
N LYS A 135 11.85 3.36 9.34
CA LYS A 135 10.81 4.20 9.95
C LYS A 135 9.50 3.45 10.22
N LEU A 136 9.39 2.19 9.80
CA LEU A 136 8.15 1.43 9.93
C LEU A 136 7.82 1.20 11.40
N ASN A 137 6.63 1.64 11.80
CA ASN A 137 6.12 1.56 13.15
C ASN A 137 5.05 0.47 13.30
N ALA A 138 4.19 0.36 12.29
CA ALA A 138 3.14 -0.66 12.24
C ALA A 138 3.19 -1.45 10.92
N ILE A 139 3.13 -2.77 11.02
CA ILE A 139 3.00 -3.65 9.86
C ILE A 139 1.93 -4.72 10.06
N ASN A 140 1.11 -4.90 9.03
CA ASN A 140 0.17 -6.00 8.96
C ASN A 140 0.47 -6.93 7.78
N LEU A 141 0.95 -8.13 8.09
CA LEU A 141 1.26 -9.24 7.19
C LEU A 141 0.28 -10.41 7.37
N ASN A 142 -0.82 -10.23 8.08
CA ASN A 142 -1.79 -11.30 8.35
C ASN A 142 -2.23 -12.01 7.06
N SER A 143 -2.43 -13.33 7.15
CA SER A 143 -2.96 -14.15 6.05
C SER A 143 -2.12 -14.00 4.77
N ASN A 144 -0.84 -14.35 4.90
CA ASN A 144 0.13 -14.42 3.81
C ASN A 144 0.81 -15.82 3.85
N LYS A 145 1.96 -15.95 3.20
CA LYS A 145 2.77 -17.17 3.12
C LYS A 145 4.15 -16.98 3.77
N VAL A 146 4.30 -16.02 4.68
CA VAL A 146 5.58 -15.69 5.33
C VAL A 146 6.01 -16.87 6.19
N SER A 147 7.19 -17.42 5.93
CA SER A 147 7.76 -18.54 6.69
C SER A 147 8.95 -18.14 7.56
N ASN A 148 9.56 -16.96 7.30
CA ASN A 148 10.67 -16.43 8.06
C ASN A 148 10.39 -14.97 8.45
N GLY A 149 10.33 -14.71 9.75
CA GLY A 149 10.05 -13.38 10.32
C GLY A 149 11.28 -12.55 10.69
N ASN A 150 12.50 -13.06 10.51
CA ASN A 150 13.72 -12.46 11.05
C ASN A 150 13.96 -11.02 10.58
N THR A 151 13.51 -10.66 9.38
CA THR A 151 13.61 -9.28 8.88
C THR A 151 12.94 -8.28 9.82
N LEU A 152 11.82 -8.65 10.46
CA LEU A 152 11.07 -7.79 11.36
C LEU A 152 11.85 -7.45 12.63
N LEU A 153 12.69 -8.38 13.11
CA LEU A 153 13.55 -8.17 14.29
C LEU A 153 14.65 -7.11 14.05
N SER A 154 14.90 -6.74 12.78
CA SER A 154 15.91 -5.74 12.40
C SER A 154 15.34 -4.32 12.24
N LEU A 155 14.04 -4.14 12.47
CA LEU A 155 13.34 -2.87 12.31
C LEU A 155 13.27 -2.15 13.66
N PRO A 156 14.00 -1.02 13.83
CA PRO A 156 14.24 -0.44 15.14
C PRO A 156 13.03 0.29 15.74
N ASN A 157 12.06 0.71 14.91
CA ASN A 157 10.91 1.52 15.33
C ASN A 157 9.59 0.75 15.35
N LEU A 158 9.63 -0.56 15.09
CA LEU A 158 8.45 -1.39 14.93
C LEU A 158 7.82 -1.68 16.30
N THR A 159 6.60 -1.21 16.52
CA THR A 159 5.85 -1.40 17.78
C THR A 159 4.61 -2.26 17.59
N GLU A 160 4.08 -2.33 16.36
CA GLU A 160 2.88 -3.11 16.05
C GLU A 160 3.15 -4.08 14.91
N ILE A 161 2.97 -5.38 15.19
CA ILE A 161 3.17 -6.45 14.22
C ILE A 161 1.96 -7.36 14.25
N TYR A 162 1.30 -7.47 13.09
CA TYR A 162 0.24 -8.45 12.88
C TYR A 162 0.70 -9.45 11.82
N ILE A 163 0.92 -10.71 12.19
CA ILE A 163 1.44 -11.75 11.28
C ILE A 163 0.68 -13.10 11.39
N HIS A 164 -0.52 -13.10 11.97
CA HIS A 164 -1.32 -14.32 12.10
C HIS A 164 -1.66 -14.95 10.74
N ASN A 165 -2.03 -16.23 10.73
CA ASN A 165 -2.31 -16.99 9.51
C ASN A 165 -1.15 -16.98 8.49
N ASN A 166 0.08 -17.17 8.98
CA ASN A 166 1.29 -17.37 8.17
C ASN A 166 2.01 -18.66 8.61
N PRO A 167 2.75 -19.33 7.70
CA PRO A 167 3.55 -20.51 8.02
C PRO A 167 4.81 -20.22 8.85
N VAL A 168 4.98 -19.01 9.39
CA VAL A 168 6.14 -18.52 10.18
C VAL A 168 6.31 -19.21 11.55
N ALA A 169 5.77 -20.42 11.71
CA ALA A 169 5.71 -21.14 12.97
C ALA A 169 7.10 -21.26 13.64
N LYS A 170 7.13 -20.84 14.92
CA LYS A 170 8.13 -21.14 15.97
C LYS A 170 9.52 -20.48 15.95
N GLN A 171 9.89 -19.61 15.02
CA GLN A 171 11.23 -18.98 15.04
C GLN A 171 11.34 -17.63 15.76
N VAL A 172 10.23 -16.89 15.94
CA VAL A 172 10.29 -15.50 16.45
C VAL A 172 10.09 -15.41 17.98
N CYS A 173 9.49 -16.42 18.61
CA CYS A 173 9.13 -16.40 20.04
C CYS A 173 9.66 -17.65 20.79
N PRO A 174 10.98 -17.75 21.12
CA PRO A 174 11.52 -18.88 21.88
C PRO A 174 11.32 -18.78 23.40
N ASN A 175 11.12 -17.58 23.97
CA ASN A 175 10.95 -17.38 25.42
C ASN A 175 9.86 -16.34 25.72
N ASN A 176 8.90 -16.77 26.52
CA ASN A 176 7.74 -16.01 26.99
C ASN A 176 8.16 -14.82 27.88
N LEU A 177 8.09 -13.59 27.36
CA LEU A 177 8.09 -12.34 28.13
C LEU A 177 7.13 -11.37 27.43
N ASP A 178 5.84 -11.49 27.75
CA ASP A 178 4.78 -10.48 27.71
C ASP A 178 5.01 -9.22 26.84
N ALA A 179 5.13 -9.40 25.52
CA ALA A 179 4.66 -8.51 24.46
C ALA A 179 5.01 -9.16 23.13
N ILE A 180 4.13 -9.09 22.14
CA ILE A 180 4.35 -9.55 20.76
C ILE A 180 4.27 -11.09 20.58
N CYS A 181 3.10 -11.70 20.82
CA CYS A 181 2.71 -12.97 20.16
C CYS A 181 1.27 -13.37 20.61
N PHE A 182 0.23 -12.58 20.27
CA PHE A 182 -1.19 -13.03 20.17
C PHE A 182 -1.94 -12.25 19.09
#